data_AF-A0A2G1WGI1-F1
#
_entry.id   AF-A0A2G1WGI1-F1
#
_cell.length_a   1.000
_cell.length_b   1.000
_cell.length_c   1.000
_cell.angle_alpha   90.00
_cell.angle_beta   90.00
_cell.angle_gamma   90.00
#
_symmetry.space_group_name_H-M   'P 1'
#
loop_
_entity.id
_entity.type
_entity.pdbx_description
1 polymer ?
#
loop_
_entity_poly.entity_id
_entity_poly.type
_entity_poly.pdbx_seq_one_letter_code
_entity_poly.pdbx_strand_id
1 'polypeptide(L)'
;MDFAWDVDREGDVSLVRCRVRNDDAVPRRVRIESRLDAPVLPPRRGGVAEEGWDEGGVTLRLAPGERRALGFAARAQPADPPVEVAEVTAVDPVERPGGSSPTDADDGAASATAAALQRLGDHRPPRDAVAGTADGMSKRGGTDDSDPQTGPNSPPDDGVESPGSSAAPASPSGEAEWFGAVDAQLEAVEARIDRAERLTDADVATATEVVAEVDGVEELSGLDERVAADATRLRALSERASALAARAEATDAPVEALERLA
;
A
#
# COMPACT_ATOMS: atom_id res chain seq x y z
N MET A 1 -24.45 5.20 -5.23
CA MET A 1 -23.38 4.43 -4.61
C MET A 1 -22.68 3.71 -5.73
N ASP A 2 -21.42 4.06 -5.96
CA ASP A 2 -20.60 3.50 -7.03
C ASP A 2 -19.47 2.66 -6.41
N PHE A 3 -19.24 1.47 -6.95
CA PHE A 3 -18.36 0.46 -6.39
C PHE A 3 -17.61 -0.28 -7.49
N ALA A 4 -16.28 -0.25 -7.42
CA ALA A 4 -15.39 -0.95 -8.34
C ALA A 4 -14.33 -1.73 -7.56
N TRP A 5 -13.90 -2.85 -8.10
CA TRP A 5 -12.87 -3.70 -7.48
C TRP A 5 -11.91 -4.26 -8.53
N ASP A 6 -10.73 -4.62 -8.05
CA ASP A 6 -9.66 -5.30 -8.77
C ASP A 6 -9.08 -6.35 -7.82
N VAL A 7 -8.68 -7.49 -8.36
CA VAL A 7 -8.03 -8.55 -7.58
C VAL A 7 -6.79 -9.03 -8.31
N ASP A 8 -5.69 -9.01 -7.59
CA ASP A 8 -4.41 -9.55 -8.05
C ASP A 8 -4.03 -10.76 -7.21
N ARG A 9 -3.20 -11.64 -7.77
CA ARG A 9 -2.75 -12.86 -7.09
C ARG A 9 -1.24 -12.90 -6.99
N GLU A 10 -0.77 -13.02 -5.76
CA GLU A 10 0.65 -13.21 -5.44
C GLU A 10 0.82 -14.50 -4.62
N GLY A 11 1.27 -15.57 -5.28
CA GLY A 11 1.41 -16.88 -4.64
C GLY A 11 0.09 -17.47 -4.17
N ASP A 12 -0.03 -17.71 -2.86
CA ASP A 12 -1.24 -18.17 -2.18
C ASP A 12 -2.12 -17.03 -1.64
N VAL A 13 -1.73 -15.78 -1.88
CA VAL A 13 -2.42 -14.58 -1.40
C VAL A 13 -3.17 -13.90 -2.55
N SER A 14 -4.42 -13.52 -2.29
CA SER A 14 -5.21 -12.62 -3.12
C SER A 14 -5.17 -11.21 -2.54
N LEU A 15 -4.78 -10.24 -3.36
CA LEU A 15 -4.75 -8.82 -3.03
C LEU A 15 -5.98 -8.16 -3.67
N VAL A 16 -6.92 -7.73 -2.84
CA VAL A 16 -8.15 -7.08 -3.30
C VAL A 16 -8.00 -5.58 -3.11
N ARG A 17 -8.29 -4.83 -4.17
CA ARG A 17 -8.37 -3.36 -4.17
C ARG A 17 -9.79 -2.98 -4.51
N CYS A 18 -10.42 -2.12 -3.74
CA CYS A 18 -11.74 -1.62 -4.04
C CYS A 18 -11.82 -0.10 -3.91
N ARG A 19 -12.72 0.49 -4.69
CA ARG A 19 -13.04 1.91 -4.68
C ARG A 19 -14.54 2.03 -4.46
N VAL A 20 -14.92 2.78 -3.44
CA VAL A 20 -16.30 3.05 -3.10
C VAL A 20 -16.55 4.55 -3.11
N ARG A 21 -17.68 4.95 -3.69
CA ARG A 21 -18.10 6.35 -3.79
C ARG A 21 -19.52 6.53 -3.28
N ASN A 22 -19.70 7.51 -2.41
CA ASN A 22 -21.01 7.99 -2.02
C ASN A 22 -21.49 9.08 -2.97
N ASP A 23 -22.42 8.75 -3.87
CA ASP A 23 -23.03 9.73 -4.80
C ASP A 23 -24.23 10.47 -4.18
N ASP A 24 -24.64 10.08 -2.97
CA ASP A 24 -25.79 10.71 -2.31
C ASP A 24 -25.38 12.01 -1.61
N ALA A 25 -26.38 12.86 -1.37
CA ALA A 25 -26.23 14.12 -0.63
C ALA A 25 -26.13 13.94 0.90
N VAL A 26 -26.18 12.70 1.41
CA VAL A 26 -26.16 12.39 2.84
C VAL A 26 -24.98 11.47 3.20
N PRO A 27 -24.39 11.58 4.40
CA PRO A 27 -23.38 10.64 4.85
C PRO A 27 -23.92 9.20 4.89
N ARG A 28 -23.08 8.23 4.52
CA ARG A 28 -23.41 6.81 4.52
C ARG A 28 -22.41 6.02 5.35
N ARG A 29 -22.89 5.03 6.11
CA ARG A 29 -22.07 3.94 6.66
C ARG A 29 -22.19 2.77 5.69
N VAL A 30 -21.04 2.24 5.29
CA VAL A 30 -20.94 1.20 4.27
C VAL A 30 -20.16 0.02 4.84
N ARG A 31 -20.76 -1.16 4.76
CA ARG A 31 -20.12 -2.45 5.05
C ARG A 31 -19.69 -3.09 3.74
N ILE A 32 -18.41 -3.40 3.63
CA ILE A 32 -17.82 -4.09 2.49
C ILE A 32 -17.28 -5.43 2.99
N GLU A 33 -17.72 -6.53 2.40
CA GLU A 33 -17.40 -7.89 2.84
C GLU A 33 -16.58 -8.64 1.79
N SER A 34 -15.59 -9.38 2.26
CA SER A 34 -14.84 -10.31 1.43
C SER A 34 -15.66 -11.57 1.16
N ARG A 35 -15.64 -12.04 -0.08
CA ARG A 35 -16.22 -13.33 -0.48
C ARG A 35 -15.17 -14.44 -0.58
N LEU A 36 -13.94 -14.15 -0.14
CA LEU A 36 -12.84 -15.10 -0.17
C LEU A 36 -12.95 -16.05 1.02
N ASP A 37 -12.62 -17.33 0.80
CA ASP A 37 -12.67 -18.39 1.83
C ASP A 37 -11.45 -18.34 2.76
N ALA A 38 -11.12 -17.15 3.26
CA ALA A 38 -10.09 -16.91 4.26
C ALA A 38 -10.33 -15.58 4.99
N PRO A 39 -9.85 -15.45 6.23
CA PRO A 39 -9.91 -14.18 6.96
C PRO A 39 -9.21 -13.04 6.22
N VAL A 40 -9.79 -11.86 6.32
CA VAL A 40 -9.24 -10.62 5.80
C VAL A 40 -7.98 -10.23 6.59
N LEU A 41 -6.92 -9.93 5.84
CA LEU A 41 -5.67 -9.35 6.33
C LEU A 41 -5.70 -7.85 6.04
N PRO A 42 -6.07 -7.01 7.02
CA PRO A 42 -6.21 -5.58 6.81
C PRO A 42 -4.84 -4.90 6.69
N PRO A 43 -4.79 -3.69 6.10
CA PRO A 43 -3.60 -2.87 6.11
C PRO A 43 -3.22 -2.54 7.55
N ARG A 44 -1.92 -2.58 7.85
CA ARG A 44 -1.38 -2.34 9.19
C ARG A 44 -0.41 -1.17 9.19
N ARG A 45 -0.50 -0.31 10.22
CA ARG A 45 0.50 0.74 10.51
C ARG A 45 1.06 0.49 11.89
N GLY A 46 2.38 0.28 11.98
CA GLY A 46 3.03 -0.09 13.25
C GLY A 46 2.51 -1.42 13.84
N GLY A 47 2.10 -2.37 13.00
CA GLY A 47 1.55 -3.66 13.42
C GLY A 47 0.05 -3.65 13.79
N VAL A 48 -0.54 -2.48 13.99
CA VAL A 48 -1.97 -2.31 14.31
C VAL A 48 -2.79 -2.24 13.02
N ALA A 49 -3.89 -2.99 12.96
CA ALA A 49 -4.83 -2.92 11.84
C ALA A 49 -5.47 -1.53 11.76
N GLU A 50 -5.72 -1.05 10.54
CA GLU A 50 -6.48 0.17 10.34
C GLU A 50 -7.90 0.06 10.94
N GLU A 51 -8.47 1.19 11.34
CA GLU A 51 -9.79 1.25 11.97
C GLU A 51 -10.90 0.77 11.01
N GLY A 52 -11.91 0.10 11.57
CA GLY A 52 -13.09 -0.36 10.83
C GLY A 52 -12.94 -1.74 10.17
N TRP A 53 -11.76 -2.35 10.25
CA TRP A 53 -11.52 -3.69 9.72
C TRP A 53 -11.81 -4.79 10.75
N ASP A 54 -12.40 -5.88 10.27
CA ASP A 54 -12.54 -7.16 10.98
C ASP A 54 -12.15 -8.33 10.06
N GLU A 55 -12.33 -9.56 10.52
CA GLU A 55 -11.97 -10.77 9.77
C GLU A 55 -12.80 -10.95 8.48
N GLY A 56 -13.97 -10.31 8.37
CA GLY A 56 -14.86 -10.42 7.22
C GLY A 56 -14.77 -9.26 6.23
N GLY A 57 -14.20 -8.12 6.62
CA GLY A 57 -14.08 -6.96 5.74
C GLY A 57 -13.94 -5.64 6.49
N VAL A 58 -14.54 -4.58 5.93
CA VAL A 58 -14.40 -3.22 6.47
C VAL A 58 -15.74 -2.51 6.56
N THR A 59 -15.94 -1.82 7.67
CA THR A 59 -17.01 -0.84 7.86
C THR A 59 -16.42 0.54 7.90
N LEU A 60 -16.89 1.42 7.01
CA LEU A 60 -16.43 2.81 6.97
C LEU A 60 -17.59 3.78 6.78
N ARG A 61 -17.34 5.03 7.14
CA ARG A 61 -18.25 6.15 6.87
C ARG A 61 -17.74 6.93 5.68
N LEU A 62 -18.65 7.30 4.78
CA LEU A 62 -18.41 8.17 3.64
C LEU A 62 -19.26 9.43 3.75
N ALA A 63 -18.63 10.59 3.66
CA ALA A 63 -19.32 11.87 3.50
C ALA A 63 -20.04 11.95 2.14
N PRO A 64 -20.99 12.89 1.95
CA PRO A 64 -21.60 13.14 0.65
C PRO A 64 -20.54 13.42 -0.43
N GLY A 65 -20.60 12.71 -1.55
CA GLY A 65 -19.61 12.84 -2.64
C GLY A 65 -18.25 12.19 -2.37
N GLU A 66 -17.99 11.64 -1.16
CA GLU A 66 -16.68 11.09 -0.81
C GLU A 66 -16.37 9.82 -1.62
N ARG A 67 -15.12 9.72 -2.07
CA ARG A 67 -14.54 8.52 -2.69
C ARG A 67 -13.44 7.99 -1.78
N ARG A 68 -13.47 6.68 -1.49
CA ARG A 68 -12.44 5.99 -0.72
C ARG A 68 -11.90 4.80 -1.50
N ALA A 69 -10.58 4.70 -1.54
CA ALA A 69 -9.87 3.49 -1.95
C ALA A 69 -9.52 2.68 -0.70
N LEU A 70 -9.72 1.37 -0.79
CA LEU A 70 -9.50 0.40 0.27
C LEU A 70 -8.77 -0.80 -0.33
N GLY A 71 -7.99 -1.50 0.46
CA GLY A 71 -7.35 -2.73 0.01
C GLY A 71 -7.07 -3.67 1.16
N PHE A 72 -7.15 -4.97 0.90
CA PHE A 72 -6.84 -6.02 1.85
C PHE A 72 -6.25 -7.23 1.15
N ALA A 73 -5.67 -8.13 1.93
CA ALA A 73 -5.20 -9.42 1.45
C ALA A 73 -6.02 -10.56 2.07
N ALA A 74 -6.11 -11.70 1.40
CA ALA A 74 -6.61 -12.94 1.99
C ALA A 74 -5.83 -14.14 1.45
N ARG A 75 -5.56 -15.12 2.29
CA ARG A 75 -4.86 -16.37 1.91
C ARG A 75 -5.83 -17.39 1.31
N ALA A 76 -6.46 -17.02 0.20
CA ALA A 76 -7.45 -17.83 -0.49
C ALA A 76 -7.28 -17.71 -2.01
N GLN A 77 -7.99 -18.55 -2.76
CA GLN A 77 -8.15 -18.34 -4.19
C GLN A 77 -9.12 -17.17 -4.44
N PRO A 78 -8.87 -16.34 -5.48
CA PRO A 78 -9.78 -15.25 -5.81
C PRO A 78 -11.15 -15.83 -6.19
N ALA A 79 -12.21 -15.26 -5.62
CA ALA A 79 -13.59 -15.47 -6.05
C ALA A 79 -14.00 -14.35 -7.00
N ASP A 80 -15.04 -14.59 -7.81
CA ASP A 80 -15.64 -13.57 -8.68
C ASP A 80 -17.15 -13.44 -8.34
N PRO A 81 -17.61 -12.31 -7.77
CA PRO A 81 -16.81 -11.17 -7.32
C PRO A 81 -16.03 -11.48 -6.02
N PRO A 82 -14.83 -10.89 -5.81
CA PRO A 82 -14.02 -11.14 -4.61
C PRO A 82 -14.53 -10.40 -3.37
N VAL A 83 -15.38 -9.40 -3.58
CA VAL A 83 -15.86 -8.47 -2.56
C VAL A 83 -17.25 -7.93 -2.94
N GLU A 84 -18.08 -7.64 -1.95
CA GLU A 84 -19.39 -7.01 -2.16
C GLU A 84 -19.71 -5.94 -1.12
N VAL A 85 -20.68 -5.08 -1.46
CA VAL A 85 -21.25 -4.10 -0.52
C VAL A 85 -22.44 -4.76 0.18
N ALA A 86 -22.27 -5.18 1.42
CA ALA A 86 -23.29 -5.92 2.17
C ALA A 86 -24.35 -5.01 2.82
N GLU A 87 -23.94 -3.82 3.29
CA GLU A 87 -24.86 -2.87 3.95
C GLU A 87 -24.53 -1.42 3.57
N VAL A 88 -25.57 -0.62 3.33
CA VAL A 88 -25.48 0.83 3.15
C VAL A 88 -26.57 1.51 3.97
N THR A 89 -26.18 2.28 4.98
CA THR A 89 -27.10 2.92 5.92
C THR A 89 -26.85 4.44 5.97
N ALA A 90 -27.92 5.24 5.95
CA ALA A 90 -27.80 6.69 6.16
C ALA A 90 -27.34 6.99 7.58
N VAL A 91 -26.45 7.96 7.76
CA VAL A 91 -25.93 8.34 9.08
C VAL A 91 -26.17 9.82 9.29
N ASP A 92 -26.53 10.20 10.52
CA ASP A 92 -26.67 11.61 10.84
C ASP A 92 -25.31 12.33 10.70
N PRO A 93 -25.29 13.58 10.22
CA PRO A 93 -24.05 14.34 10.03
C PRO A 93 -23.25 14.51 11.32
N VAL A 94 -23.94 14.57 12.45
CA VAL A 94 -23.38 14.87 13.78
C VAL A 94 -22.87 13.62 14.51
N GLU A 95 -23.18 12.43 14.02
CA GLU A 95 -22.69 11.18 14.61
C GLU A 95 -21.17 11.08 14.38
N ARG A 96 -20.40 10.95 15.46
CA ARG A 96 -18.94 10.86 15.43
C ARG A 96 -18.51 9.46 14.93
N PRO A 97 -17.37 9.34 14.23
CA PRO A 97 -16.77 8.04 13.97
C PRO A 97 -16.49 7.36 15.32
N GLY A 98 -17.03 6.15 15.51
CA GLY A 98 -17.01 5.41 16.78
C GLY A 98 -18.37 5.25 17.47
N GLY A 99 -19.44 5.86 16.94
CA GLY A 99 -20.82 5.62 17.40
C GLY A 99 -21.36 4.29 16.89
N SER A 100 -20.97 3.18 17.52
CA SER A 100 -21.75 1.95 17.43
C SER A 100 -23.11 2.22 18.06
N SER A 101 -24.15 2.41 17.25
CA SER A 101 -25.52 2.32 17.78
C SER A 101 -25.69 0.93 18.42
N PRO A 102 -26.31 0.84 19.62
CA PRO A 102 -26.24 -0.33 20.46
C PRO A 102 -27.25 -1.38 19.97
N THR A 103 -26.81 -2.26 19.09
CA THR A 103 -27.42 -3.59 18.97
C THR A 103 -26.51 -4.57 19.68
N ASP A 104 -26.93 -4.91 20.89
CA ASP A 104 -26.46 -6.02 21.74
C ASP A 104 -24.95 -6.26 21.73
N ALA A 105 -24.28 -5.54 22.64
CA ALA A 105 -22.91 -5.79 23.04
C ALA A 105 -22.75 -7.27 23.45
N ASP A 106 -22.06 -8.03 22.60
CA ASP A 106 -21.37 -9.24 23.02
C ASP A 106 -20.19 -8.84 23.91
N ASP A 107 -20.46 -8.72 25.21
CA ASP A 107 -19.47 -8.62 26.28
C ASP A 107 -18.56 -9.88 26.37
N GLY A 108 -18.71 -10.87 25.46
CA GLY A 108 -17.89 -12.07 25.38
C GLY A 108 -16.57 -11.92 24.64
N ALA A 109 -16.50 -11.09 23.60
CA ALA A 109 -15.35 -11.06 22.68
C ALA A 109 -14.09 -10.39 23.29
N ALA A 110 -14.26 -9.25 23.98
CA ALA A 110 -13.14 -8.59 24.67
C ALA A 110 -12.56 -9.46 25.81
N SER A 111 -13.42 -10.27 26.44
CA SER A 111 -13.05 -11.19 27.52
C SER A 111 -12.31 -12.43 27.00
N ALA A 112 -12.68 -12.96 25.84
CA ALA A 112 -12.02 -14.13 25.26
C ALA A 112 -10.57 -13.85 24.84
N THR A 113 -10.31 -12.69 24.22
CA THR A 113 -8.96 -12.29 23.80
C THR A 113 -8.07 -11.98 25.01
N ALA A 114 -8.62 -11.30 26.02
CA ALA A 114 -7.91 -11.07 27.29
C ALA A 114 -7.60 -12.40 28.01
N ALA A 115 -8.54 -13.35 28.03
CA ALA A 115 -8.34 -14.68 28.60
C ALA A 115 -7.35 -15.54 27.78
N ALA A 116 -7.25 -15.33 26.46
CA ALA A 116 -6.25 -15.98 25.62
C ALA A 116 -4.84 -15.43 25.89
N LEU A 117 -4.71 -14.10 26.01
CA LEU A 117 -3.44 -13.44 26.37
C LEU A 117 -2.98 -13.83 27.78
N GLN A 118 -3.90 -14.02 28.72
CA GLN A 118 -3.56 -14.45 30.08
C GLN A 118 -3.11 -15.92 30.17
N ARG A 119 -3.46 -16.74 29.16
CA ARG A 119 -2.97 -18.13 29.03
C ARG A 119 -1.60 -18.21 28.36
N LEU A 120 -1.23 -17.20 27.58
CA LEU A 120 0.12 -17.03 27.07
C LEU A 120 0.97 -16.47 28.21
N GLY A 121 1.47 -17.36 29.07
CA GLY A 121 2.26 -16.98 30.24
C GLY A 121 3.49 -16.12 29.89
N ASP A 122 4.16 -15.59 30.90
CA ASP A 122 5.36 -14.75 30.72
C ASP A 122 6.51 -15.54 30.06
N HIS A 123 6.56 -15.52 28.73
CA HIS A 123 7.65 -16.07 27.96
C HIS A 123 8.79 -15.05 27.92
N ARG A 124 9.61 -15.04 28.97
CA ARG A 124 10.87 -14.31 28.93
C ARG A 124 11.83 -15.04 27.99
N PRO A 125 12.39 -14.38 26.96
CA PRO A 125 13.41 -15.00 26.11
C PRO A 125 14.59 -15.45 26.98
N PRO A 126 15.31 -16.53 26.60
CA PRO A 126 16.46 -17.03 27.35
C PRO A 126 17.46 -15.90 27.61
N ARG A 127 18.08 -15.87 28.81
CA ARG A 127 18.97 -14.77 29.23
C ARG A 127 20.09 -14.47 28.22
N ASP A 128 20.53 -15.49 27.51
CA ASP A 128 21.61 -15.39 26.50
C ASP A 128 21.17 -14.61 25.24
N ALA A 129 19.86 -14.53 24.96
CA ALA A 129 19.34 -13.71 23.87
C ALA A 129 19.25 -12.21 24.23
N VAL A 130 19.36 -11.87 25.52
CA VAL A 130 19.28 -10.49 26.03
C VAL A 130 20.64 -9.95 26.48
N ALA A 131 21.64 -10.84 26.63
CA ALA A 131 23.00 -10.50 27.01
C ALA A 131 23.91 -10.42 25.77
N GLY A 132 23.62 -9.48 24.88
CA GLY A 132 24.55 -9.03 23.85
C GLY A 132 25.14 -7.69 24.27
N THR A 133 26.45 -7.66 24.52
CA THR A 133 27.30 -6.47 24.76
C THR A 133 27.31 -5.87 26.18
N ALA A 134 27.95 -6.57 27.10
CA ALA A 134 28.72 -5.94 28.17
C ALA A 134 29.99 -6.76 28.41
N ASP A 135 31.11 -6.13 28.11
CA ASP A 135 32.47 -6.65 28.15
C ASP A 135 32.93 -7.03 29.58
N GLY A 136 33.88 -7.98 29.68
CA GLY A 136 34.85 -8.00 30.79
C GLY A 136 34.81 -9.15 31.83
N MET A 137 35.71 -10.12 31.60
CA MET A 137 36.67 -10.67 32.59
C MET A 137 36.25 -11.75 33.63
N SER A 138 36.96 -12.88 33.51
CA SER A 138 37.37 -13.85 34.56
C SER A 138 36.40 -14.99 34.98
N LYS A 139 36.71 -16.24 34.55
CA LYS A 139 37.31 -17.26 35.44
C LYS A 139 37.73 -18.53 34.71
N ARG A 140 38.86 -19.07 35.18
CA ARG A 140 39.51 -20.34 34.83
C ARG A 140 38.77 -21.54 35.45
N GLY A 141 38.88 -22.72 34.84
CA GLY A 141 39.06 -23.99 35.55
C GLY A 141 38.36 -25.23 34.97
N GLY A 142 39.15 -26.28 34.66
CA GLY A 142 38.78 -27.72 34.66
C GLY A 142 38.41 -28.33 33.31
N THR A 143 39.35 -28.91 32.55
CA THR A 143 39.71 -30.35 32.47
C THR A 143 38.59 -31.29 32.02
N ASP A 144 38.68 -31.84 30.81
CA ASP A 144 38.73 -33.30 30.64
C ASP A 144 39.34 -33.71 29.29
N ASP A 145 40.02 -34.85 29.32
CA ASP A 145 40.78 -35.54 28.28
C ASP A 145 39.89 -36.02 27.11
N SER A 146 40.42 -35.96 25.88
CA SER A 146 40.35 -37.05 24.88
C SER A 146 41.12 -36.66 23.61
N ASP A 147 42.26 -37.31 23.41
CA ASP A 147 42.99 -37.44 22.14
C ASP A 147 42.20 -38.42 21.22
N PRO A 148 42.27 -38.31 19.87
CA PRO A 148 43.32 -39.07 19.19
C PRO A 148 43.91 -38.41 17.92
N GLN A 149 45.24 -38.33 17.90
CA GLN A 149 46.16 -38.95 16.93
C GLN A 149 46.15 -38.54 15.43
N THR A 150 47.34 -38.08 14.98
CA THR A 150 47.99 -38.21 13.63
C THR A 150 47.35 -37.50 12.43
N GLY A 151 48.03 -36.69 11.61
CA GLY A 151 49.46 -36.44 11.36
C GLY A 151 49.64 -35.23 10.40
N PRO A 152 50.87 -34.95 9.94
CA PRO A 152 51.31 -33.60 9.56
C PRO A 152 51.20 -33.32 8.06
N ASN A 153 51.07 -32.02 7.69
CA ASN A 153 51.77 -31.37 6.57
C ASN A 153 51.23 -29.94 6.32
N SER A 154 52.07 -28.94 6.52
CA SER A 154 52.14 -27.74 5.66
C SER A 154 53.20 -28.03 4.56
N PRO A 155 53.33 -27.30 3.43
CA PRO A 155 52.93 -25.90 3.12
C PRO A 155 52.45 -25.74 1.63
N PRO A 156 52.60 -24.61 0.90
CA PRO A 156 52.58 -23.17 1.20
C PRO A 156 51.47 -22.40 0.45
N ASP A 157 51.38 -21.12 0.81
CA ASP A 157 51.01 -19.94 0.00
C ASP A 157 50.91 -20.13 -1.53
N ASP A 158 49.73 -19.84 -2.09
CA ASP A 158 49.59 -19.33 -3.46
C ASP A 158 48.38 -18.37 -3.49
N GLY A 159 48.69 -17.11 -3.79
CA GLY A 159 47.75 -16.00 -3.84
C GLY A 159 46.66 -16.22 -4.88
N VAL A 160 45.41 -16.23 -4.42
CA VAL A 160 44.25 -15.99 -5.29
C VAL A 160 43.75 -14.58 -5.03
N GLU A 161 44.13 -13.67 -5.93
CA GLU A 161 43.44 -12.40 -6.06
C GLU A 161 41.95 -12.68 -6.27
N SER A 162 41.14 -12.31 -5.29
CA SER A 162 39.70 -12.18 -5.49
C SER A 162 39.46 -11.02 -6.45
N PRO A 163 38.82 -11.22 -7.62
CA PRO A 163 38.20 -10.12 -8.32
C PRO A 163 36.92 -9.78 -7.54
N GLY A 164 37.11 -9.05 -6.44
CA GLY A 164 36.07 -8.34 -5.72
C GLY A 164 35.61 -7.15 -6.57
N SER A 165 35.00 -7.44 -7.71
CA SER A 165 34.19 -6.49 -8.44
C SER A 165 32.87 -7.19 -8.77
N SER A 166 32.12 -7.49 -7.72
CA SER A 166 30.67 -7.39 -7.83
C SER A 166 30.38 -5.91 -8.07
N ALA A 167 30.43 -5.52 -9.34
CA ALA A 167 29.57 -4.47 -9.83
C ALA A 167 28.16 -4.94 -9.51
N ALA A 168 27.66 -4.53 -8.33
CA ALA A 168 26.24 -4.55 -8.05
C ALA A 168 25.58 -3.87 -9.26
N PRO A 169 24.61 -4.50 -9.93
CA PRO A 169 23.79 -3.74 -10.85
C PRO A 169 23.19 -2.63 -10.00
N ALA A 170 23.61 -1.38 -10.26
CA ALA A 170 22.89 -0.23 -9.76
C ALA A 170 21.51 -0.35 -10.40
N SER A 171 20.56 -0.94 -9.69
CA SER A 171 19.15 -0.86 -10.03
C SER A 171 18.90 0.63 -10.28
N PRO A 172 18.44 1.04 -11.47
CA PRO A 172 18.00 2.42 -11.65
C PRO A 172 16.95 2.62 -10.57
N SER A 173 17.34 3.45 -9.61
CA SER A 173 16.63 3.80 -8.40
C SER A 173 15.19 4.12 -8.78
N GLY A 174 14.21 3.51 -8.09
CA GLY A 174 12.78 3.59 -8.43
C GLY A 174 12.20 5.01 -8.59
N GLU A 175 12.99 6.05 -8.30
CA GLU A 175 12.76 7.42 -8.76
C GLU A 175 12.66 7.53 -10.29
N ALA A 176 13.59 6.96 -11.06
CA ALA A 176 13.56 7.01 -12.52
C ALA A 176 12.33 6.28 -13.10
N GLU A 177 11.96 5.16 -12.49
CA GLU A 177 10.74 4.41 -12.84
C GLU A 177 9.47 5.20 -12.49
N TRP A 178 9.47 5.89 -11.35
CA TRP A 178 8.37 6.76 -10.95
C TRP A 178 8.19 7.94 -11.92
N PHE A 179 9.27 8.64 -12.28
CA PHE A 179 9.21 9.73 -13.26
C PHE A 179 8.72 9.22 -14.61
N GLY A 180 9.21 8.07 -15.08
CA GLY A 180 8.74 7.46 -16.33
C GLY A 180 7.25 7.11 -16.30
N ALA A 181 6.72 6.63 -15.17
CA ALA A 181 5.29 6.37 -15.03
C ALA A 181 4.45 7.65 -15.06
N VAL A 182 4.96 8.75 -14.50
CA VAL A 182 4.31 10.06 -14.57
C VAL A 182 4.30 10.59 -16.00
N ASP A 183 5.44 10.49 -16.71
CA ASP A 183 5.55 10.93 -18.10
C ASP A 183 4.61 10.16 -19.02
N ALA A 184 4.57 8.82 -18.91
CA ALA A 184 3.64 7.99 -19.66
C ALA A 184 2.17 8.36 -19.39
N GLN A 185 1.84 8.72 -18.15
CA GLN A 185 0.50 9.16 -17.80
C GLN A 185 0.16 10.54 -18.39
N LEU A 186 1.13 11.46 -18.46
CA LEU A 186 0.95 12.76 -19.10
C LEU A 186 0.78 12.63 -20.62
N GLU A 187 1.57 11.76 -21.27
CA GLU A 187 1.43 11.42 -22.69
C GLU A 187 0.05 10.85 -23.00
N ALA A 188 -0.47 9.96 -22.12
CA ALA A 188 -1.82 9.43 -22.24
C ALA A 188 -2.94 10.47 -22.03
N VAL A 189 -2.67 11.57 -21.33
CA VAL A 189 -3.59 12.71 -21.20
C VAL A 189 -3.50 13.59 -22.44
N GLU A 190 -2.29 13.90 -22.91
CA GLU A 190 -2.03 14.67 -24.13
C GLU A 190 -2.71 14.03 -25.34
N ALA A 191 -2.50 12.74 -25.58
CA ALA A 191 -3.15 12.01 -26.67
C ALA A 191 -4.69 12.05 -26.60
N ARG A 192 -5.26 12.18 -25.40
CA ARG A 192 -6.71 12.30 -25.18
C ARG A 192 -7.23 13.69 -25.49
N ILE A 193 -6.46 14.72 -25.13
CA ILE A 193 -6.73 16.13 -25.46
C ILE A 193 -6.63 16.31 -26.97
N ASP A 194 -5.53 15.88 -27.60
CA ASP A 194 -5.33 15.95 -29.05
C ASP A 194 -6.48 15.28 -29.82
N ARG A 195 -6.99 14.17 -29.29
CA ARG A 195 -8.15 13.50 -29.88
C ARG A 195 -9.43 14.32 -29.76
N ALA A 196 -9.68 14.93 -28.60
CA ALA A 196 -10.84 15.79 -28.41
C ALA A 196 -10.75 17.05 -29.28
N GLU A 197 -9.56 17.63 -29.43
CA GLU A 197 -9.30 18.77 -30.32
C GLU A 197 -9.54 18.40 -31.79
N ARG A 198 -9.05 17.24 -32.25
CA ARG A 198 -9.30 16.76 -33.62
C ARG A 198 -10.78 16.53 -33.92
N LEU A 199 -11.59 16.21 -32.92
CA LEU A 199 -13.04 15.99 -33.06
C LEU A 199 -13.85 17.29 -32.93
N THR A 200 -13.29 18.31 -32.31
CA THR A 200 -13.96 19.61 -32.14
C THR A 200 -14.09 20.28 -33.50
N ASP A 201 -15.33 20.55 -33.92
CA ASP A 201 -15.66 21.11 -35.24
C ASP A 201 -15.17 20.29 -36.45
N ALA A 202 -14.92 18.99 -36.26
CA ALA A 202 -14.44 18.10 -37.31
C ALA A 202 -15.48 17.86 -38.41
N ASP A 203 -15.01 17.74 -39.66
CA ASP A 203 -15.84 17.18 -40.72
C ASP A 203 -16.03 15.66 -40.55
N VAL A 204 -16.99 15.09 -41.27
CA VAL A 204 -17.35 13.68 -41.16
C VAL A 204 -16.19 12.75 -41.55
N ALA A 205 -15.31 13.17 -42.46
CA ALA A 205 -14.17 12.36 -42.87
C ALA A 205 -13.15 12.28 -41.73
N THR A 206 -12.77 13.42 -41.15
CA THR A 206 -11.89 13.49 -39.98
C THR A 206 -12.46 12.74 -38.79
N ALA A 207 -13.76 12.90 -38.50
CA ALA A 207 -14.40 12.16 -37.41
C ALA A 207 -14.34 10.63 -37.61
N THR A 208 -14.51 10.17 -38.85
CA THR A 208 -14.43 8.73 -39.18
C THR A 208 -13.01 8.19 -39.03
N GLU A 209 -12.00 8.96 -39.41
CA GLU A 209 -10.59 8.59 -39.21
C GLU A 209 -10.25 8.43 -37.73
N VAL A 210 -10.69 9.38 -36.89
CA VAL A 210 -10.49 9.30 -35.44
C VAL A 210 -11.20 8.10 -34.83
N VAL A 211 -12.44 7.80 -35.26
CA VAL A 211 -13.18 6.60 -34.81
C VAL A 211 -12.45 5.31 -35.18
N ALA A 212 -11.86 5.25 -36.38
CA ALA A 212 -11.10 4.08 -36.83
C ALA A 212 -9.78 3.91 -36.04
N GLU A 213 -9.15 5.00 -35.61
CA GLU A 213 -7.94 4.98 -34.77
C GLU A 213 -8.17 4.36 -33.39
N VAL A 214 -9.38 4.51 -32.84
CA VAL A 214 -9.74 4.03 -31.49
C VAL A 214 -10.64 2.80 -31.50
N ASP A 215 -10.70 2.09 -32.63
CA ASP A 215 -11.49 0.86 -32.79
C ASP A 215 -12.99 1.00 -32.47
N GLY A 216 -13.56 2.21 -32.58
CA GLY A 216 -15.00 2.42 -32.52
C GLY A 216 -15.49 3.63 -31.71
N VAL A 217 -16.80 3.88 -31.80
CA VAL A 217 -17.45 5.02 -31.15
C VAL A 217 -17.64 4.84 -29.65
N GLU A 218 -17.62 3.60 -29.15
CA GLU A 218 -17.71 3.32 -27.71
C GLU A 218 -16.49 3.85 -26.97
N GLU A 219 -15.30 3.75 -27.57
CA GLU A 219 -14.07 4.32 -27.01
C GLU A 219 -14.06 5.84 -26.98
N LEU A 220 -14.89 6.50 -27.80
CA LEU A 220 -15.09 7.96 -27.75
C LEU A 220 -16.18 8.37 -26.77
N SER A 221 -16.98 7.43 -26.27
CA SER A 221 -18.03 7.73 -25.30
C SER A 221 -17.40 8.32 -24.02
N GLY A 222 -17.97 9.43 -23.55
CA GLY A 222 -17.45 10.14 -22.37
C GLY A 222 -16.03 10.71 -22.55
N LEU A 223 -15.55 10.91 -23.78
CA LEU A 223 -14.26 11.58 -24.03
C LEU A 223 -14.22 12.98 -23.41
N ASP A 224 -15.28 13.77 -23.58
CA ASP A 224 -15.40 15.13 -23.02
C ASP A 224 -15.33 15.13 -21.49
N GLU A 225 -16.08 14.23 -20.84
CA GLU A 225 -16.03 14.05 -19.37
C GLU A 225 -14.63 13.64 -18.89
N ARG A 226 -13.94 12.75 -19.64
CA ARG A 226 -12.56 12.34 -19.33
C ARG A 226 -11.59 13.51 -19.47
N VAL A 227 -11.69 14.31 -20.52
CA VAL A 227 -10.85 15.50 -20.73
C VAL A 227 -11.12 16.57 -19.64
N ALA A 228 -12.37 16.79 -19.26
CA ALA A 228 -12.72 17.68 -18.15
C ALA A 228 -12.14 17.19 -16.80
N ALA A 229 -12.17 15.88 -16.56
CA ALA A 229 -11.55 15.27 -15.39
C ALA A 229 -10.01 15.40 -15.41
N ASP A 230 -9.38 15.23 -16.57
CA ASP A 230 -7.94 15.45 -16.74
C ASP A 230 -7.55 16.90 -16.48
N ALA A 231 -8.28 17.86 -17.05
CA ALA A 231 -8.05 19.28 -16.82
C ALA A 231 -8.14 19.65 -15.33
N THR A 232 -9.09 19.06 -14.59
CA THR A 232 -9.21 19.25 -13.14
C THR A 232 -8.01 18.68 -12.39
N ARG A 233 -7.58 17.46 -12.76
CA ARG A 233 -6.42 16.80 -12.16
C ARG A 233 -5.10 17.55 -12.42
N LEU A 234 -4.89 18.01 -13.65
CA LEU A 234 -3.68 18.76 -14.03
C LEU A 234 -3.58 20.10 -13.27
N ARG A 235 -4.71 20.82 -13.09
CA ARG A 235 -4.73 22.04 -12.26
C ARG A 235 -4.33 21.75 -10.82
N ALA A 236 -4.93 20.73 -10.20
CA ALA A 236 -4.61 20.34 -8.83
C ALA A 236 -3.14 19.89 -8.68
N LEU A 237 -2.60 19.17 -9.66
CA LEU A 237 -1.20 18.77 -9.69
C LEU A 237 -0.27 19.99 -9.79
N SER A 238 -0.57 20.92 -10.69
CA SER A 238 0.19 22.16 -10.87
C SER A 238 0.22 22.99 -9.58
N GLU A 239 -0.93 23.23 -8.95
CA GLU A 239 -1.01 23.96 -7.68
C GLU A 239 -0.17 23.31 -6.58
N ARG A 240 -0.23 21.98 -6.46
CA ARG A 240 0.55 21.23 -5.47
C ARG A 240 2.05 21.31 -5.76
N ALA A 241 2.46 21.16 -7.02
CA ALA A 241 3.86 21.24 -7.42
C ALA A 241 4.43 22.64 -7.14
N SER A 242 3.70 23.70 -7.50
CA SER A 242 4.09 25.08 -7.20
C SER A 242 4.20 25.35 -5.69
N ALA A 243 3.24 24.86 -4.90
CA ALA A 243 3.28 25.00 -3.44
C ALA A 243 4.47 24.26 -2.80
N LEU A 244 4.84 23.09 -3.33
CA LEU A 244 6.00 22.33 -2.87
C LEU A 244 7.31 23.01 -3.26
N ALA A 245 7.41 23.54 -4.48
CA ALA A 245 8.58 24.30 -4.94
C ALA A 245 8.82 25.53 -4.05
N ALA A 246 7.78 26.33 -3.81
CA ALA A 246 7.88 27.51 -2.94
C ALA A 246 8.29 27.14 -1.50
N ARG A 247 7.82 26.00 -0.97
CA ARG A 247 8.23 25.52 0.35
C ARG A 247 9.69 25.07 0.37
N ALA A 248 10.14 24.38 -0.66
CA ALA A 248 11.53 23.94 -0.78
C ALA A 248 12.48 25.14 -0.85
N GLU A 249 12.14 26.17 -1.63
CA GLU A 249 12.90 27.43 -1.71
C GLU A 249 12.97 28.17 -0.37
N ALA A 250 11.93 28.11 0.45
CA ALA A 250 11.89 28.75 1.76
C ALA A 250 12.56 27.94 2.88
N THR A 251 12.97 26.69 2.62
CA THR A 251 13.51 25.79 3.66
C THR A 251 15.03 25.74 3.58
N ASP A 252 15.71 26.36 4.55
CA ASP A 252 17.15 26.18 4.76
C ASP A 252 17.41 25.05 5.77
N ALA A 253 18.05 23.97 5.31
CA ALA A 253 18.49 22.88 6.19
C ALA A 253 19.81 23.28 6.90
N PRO A 254 19.90 23.19 8.24
CA PRO A 254 21.08 23.62 8.99
C PRO A 254 22.20 22.55 8.95
N VAL A 255 22.61 22.13 7.76
CA VAL A 255 23.59 21.06 7.55
C VAL A 255 24.92 21.38 8.24
N GLU A 256 25.42 22.61 8.10
CA GLU A 256 26.67 23.03 8.76
C GLU A 256 26.62 23.01 10.29
N ALA A 257 25.44 23.22 10.88
CA ALA A 257 25.28 23.15 12.33
C ALA A 257 25.31 21.71 12.84
N LEU A 258 24.82 20.76 12.04
CA LEU A 258 24.86 19.33 12.33
C LEU A 258 26.26 18.75 12.13
N GLU A 259 27.00 19.19 11.10
CA GLU A 259 28.39 18.76 10.87
C GLU A 259 29.33 19.18 12.01
N ARG A 260 29.08 20.32 12.67
CA ARG A 260 29.85 20.77 13.85
C ARG A 260 29.62 19.94 15.12
N LEU A 261 28.60 19.07 15.15
CA LEU A 261 28.27 18.22 16.30
C LEU A 261 28.82 16.78 16.17
N ALA A 262 29.33 16.40 14.99
CA ALA A 262 29.94 15.10 14.71
C ALA A 262 31.47 15.14 14.93
#